data_AF-F8ANC2-F1
#
_entry.id   AF-F8ANC2-F1
#
_cell.length_a   1.000
_cell.length_b   1.000
_cell.length_c   1.000
_cell.angle_alpha   90.00
_cell.angle_beta   90.00
_cell.angle_gamma   90.00
#
_symmetry.space_group_name_H-M   'P 1'
#
loop_
_entity.id
_entity.type
_entity.pdbx_description
1 polymer ?
#
loop_
_entity_poly.entity_id
_entity_poly.type
_entity_poly.pdbx_seq_one_letter_code
_entity_poly.pdbx_strand_id
1 'polypeptide(L)'
;MGETMEIKHAICPVCGVGCGIDLIVKDGKVIGTYPYRRNPINEGKNCINGKECYKIINDKNRLKTPLIRKNVEFIESNWNDTLELVSKKLKTYNPDEIAIIGSGKCTNEDNYALKKLADNLNVKNIGVCICNSPKIDLNKEIASYDDVENSKFILILGDIFGESPLIGRRVIKAKEKGSEIITVIEEKDITNNKVGELNSNKFIKINNFSEFLKNIDKEPLKRLDENSIIIFNKIIEREDVNLVYNISEKTGCKLLPLLKYCNTMGAIKILPPLNRKEMFDLIKDVKCAYIVGENPALYDKDNNILKSLDFLVVQDIFLTETAQLADVVLPSACWAEKDGTFTNTMGTTQKINKIIGAPGEALPDYEIISKLAEKMR
;
A
#
# COMPACT_ATOMS: atom_id res chain seq x y z
N MET A 1 30.75 18.91 -21.20
CA MET A 1 29.79 19.12 -20.08
C MET A 1 30.08 18.05 -19.06
N GLY A 2 30.45 18.42 -17.83
CA GLY A 2 30.87 17.46 -16.80
C GLY A 2 29.69 16.61 -16.32
N GLU A 3 29.98 15.37 -15.90
CA GLU A 3 28.99 14.49 -15.28
C GLU A 3 28.40 15.17 -14.04
N THR A 4 27.07 15.33 -14.01
CA THR A 4 26.37 15.89 -12.85
C THR A 4 25.80 14.76 -12.02
N MET A 5 26.33 14.60 -10.79
CA MET A 5 25.79 13.68 -9.80
C MET A 5 25.04 14.48 -8.72
N GLU A 6 23.78 14.15 -8.51
CA GLU A 6 22.90 14.79 -7.54
C GLU A 6 22.34 13.77 -6.55
N ILE A 7 22.16 14.21 -5.31
CA ILE A 7 21.48 13.43 -4.27
C ILE A 7 20.13 14.10 -4.02
N LYS A 8 19.04 13.37 -4.23
CA LYS A 8 17.68 13.89 -4.12
C LYS A 8 16.91 13.13 -3.06
N HIS A 9 16.35 13.86 -2.10
CA HIS A 9 15.60 13.25 -1.02
C HIS A 9 14.24 12.74 -1.49
N ALA A 10 13.84 11.56 -1.01
CA ALA A 10 12.55 10.95 -1.26
C ALA A 10 12.05 10.10 -0.09
N ILE A 11 10.81 9.61 -0.21
CA ILE A 11 10.21 8.67 0.73
C ILE A 11 10.16 7.28 0.09
N CYS A 12 10.50 6.25 0.87
CA CYS A 12 10.47 4.87 0.42
C CYS A 12 9.04 4.48 -0.02
N PRO A 13 8.85 3.96 -1.25
CA PRO A 13 7.55 3.66 -1.81
C PRO A 13 7.04 2.24 -1.46
N VAL A 14 7.70 1.53 -0.55
CA VAL A 14 7.49 0.08 -0.38
C VAL A 14 6.44 -0.22 0.68
N CYS A 15 6.82 -0.17 1.96
CA CYS A 15 5.93 -0.51 3.08
C CYS A 15 5.42 0.73 3.81
N GLY A 16 4.41 0.56 4.66
CA GLY A 16 3.75 1.65 5.38
C GLY A 16 4.58 2.35 6.45
N VAL A 17 5.89 2.10 6.57
CA VAL A 17 6.74 2.73 7.61
C VAL A 17 7.08 4.19 7.29
N GLY A 18 7.22 4.55 6.01
CA GLY A 18 7.54 5.93 5.62
C GLY A 18 9.02 6.32 5.79
N CYS A 19 9.94 5.37 5.61
CA CYS A 19 11.38 5.63 5.71
C CYS A 19 11.86 6.68 4.69
N GLY A 20 12.75 7.58 5.10
CA GLY A 20 13.48 8.46 4.18
C GLY A 20 14.58 7.73 3.43
N ILE A 21 14.71 8.05 2.15
CA ILE A 21 15.77 7.59 1.26
C ILE A 21 16.29 8.78 0.46
N ASP A 22 17.52 8.69 0.00
CA ASP A 22 18.05 9.60 -1.01
C ASP A 22 18.30 8.82 -2.30
N LEU A 23 17.89 9.38 -3.42
CA LEU A 23 18.19 8.84 -4.75
C LEU A 23 19.49 9.46 -5.26
N ILE A 24 20.38 8.60 -5.76
CA ILE A 24 21.60 9.02 -6.46
C ILE A 24 21.24 9.16 -7.93
N VAL A 25 21.22 10.40 -8.43
CA VAL A 25 20.89 10.73 -9.81
C VAL A 25 22.18 11.10 -10.54
N LYS A 26 22.50 10.37 -11.61
CA LYS A 26 23.61 10.66 -12.51
C LYS A 26 23.07 10.86 -13.91
N ASP A 27 23.34 12.02 -14.51
CA ASP A 27 22.93 12.36 -15.88
C ASP A 27 21.43 12.12 -16.14
N GLY A 28 20.59 12.54 -15.18
CA GLY A 28 19.14 12.38 -15.23
C GLY A 28 18.61 10.97 -14.95
N LYS A 29 19.46 10.00 -14.63
CA LYS A 29 19.08 8.62 -14.30
C LYS A 29 19.36 8.27 -12.85
N VAL A 30 18.42 7.58 -12.22
CA VAL A 30 18.60 7.10 -10.85
C VAL A 30 19.45 5.83 -10.83
N ILE A 31 20.67 5.90 -10.31
CA ILE A 31 21.62 4.77 -10.33
C ILE A 31 21.70 4.00 -9.01
N GLY A 32 21.10 4.54 -7.95
CA GLY A 32 21.12 3.91 -6.63
C GLY A 32 20.32 4.66 -5.59
N THR A 33 20.29 4.07 -4.40
CA THR A 33 19.78 4.71 -3.19
C THR A 33 20.91 4.92 -2.19
N TYR A 34 20.75 5.94 -1.36
CA TYR A 34 21.56 6.18 -0.20
C TYR A 34 20.66 6.42 1.02
N PRO A 35 20.98 5.92 2.22
CA PRO A 35 20.15 6.18 3.37
C PRO A 35 20.14 7.65 3.78
N TYR A 36 18.96 8.27 3.86
CA TYR A 36 18.85 9.62 4.36
C TYR A 36 19.15 9.65 5.87
N ARG A 37 20.40 10.01 6.20
CA ARG A 37 20.98 9.85 7.55
C ARG A 37 20.21 10.59 8.65
N ARG A 38 19.51 11.66 8.29
CA ARG A 38 18.83 12.56 9.24
C ARG A 38 17.32 12.29 9.33
N ASN A 39 16.80 11.30 8.62
CA ASN A 39 15.37 11.02 8.70
C ASN A 39 14.99 10.48 10.09
N PRO A 40 13.99 11.05 10.78
CA PRO A 40 13.63 10.64 12.14
C PRO A 40 13.01 9.23 12.20
N ILE A 41 12.40 8.75 11.11
CA ILE A 41 11.72 7.45 11.11
C ILE A 41 12.74 6.31 11.11
N ASN A 42 13.71 6.35 10.19
CA ASN A 42 14.63 5.25 9.93
C ASN A 42 16.09 5.53 10.33
N GLU A 43 16.42 6.70 10.86
CA GLU A 43 17.72 7.03 11.46
C GLU A 43 18.92 6.67 10.54
N GLY A 44 18.78 6.91 9.23
CA GLY A 44 19.83 6.59 8.26
C GLY A 44 19.99 5.10 7.95
N LYS A 45 18.98 4.27 8.19
CA LYS A 45 18.98 2.84 7.85
C LYS A 45 17.91 2.55 6.80
N ASN A 46 18.19 1.65 5.87
CA ASN A 46 17.17 1.09 4.97
C ASN A 46 17.28 -0.43 4.93
N CYS A 47 16.13 -1.08 4.86
CA CYS A 47 16.05 -2.50 4.55
C CYS A 47 16.41 -2.75 3.07
N ILE A 48 16.53 -4.01 2.68
CA ILE A 48 16.84 -4.37 1.29
C ILE A 48 15.82 -3.80 0.31
N ASN A 49 14.52 -3.86 0.63
CA ASN A 49 13.49 -3.31 -0.25
C ASN A 49 13.64 -1.79 -0.45
N GLY A 50 13.97 -1.05 0.62
CA GLY A 50 14.24 0.38 0.52
C GLY A 50 15.51 0.69 -0.27
N LYS A 51 16.53 -0.17 -0.20
CA LYS A 51 17.76 -0.01 -1.00
C LYS A 51 17.53 -0.28 -2.48
N GLU A 52 16.68 -1.24 -2.80
CA GLU A 52 16.44 -1.72 -4.17
C GLU A 52 15.23 -1.05 -4.85
N CYS A 53 14.45 -0.24 -4.13
CA CYS A 53 13.22 0.36 -4.65
C CYS A 53 13.40 1.26 -5.88
N TYR A 54 14.61 1.77 -6.13
CA TYR A 54 14.92 2.58 -7.31
C TYR A 54 14.94 1.79 -8.62
N LYS A 55 15.10 0.46 -8.57
CA LYS A 55 15.27 -0.37 -9.77
C LYS A 55 14.10 -0.26 -10.74
N ILE A 56 12.89 -0.10 -10.23
CA ILE A 56 11.68 0.04 -11.06
C ILE A 56 11.66 1.33 -11.89
N ILE A 57 12.41 2.34 -11.47
CA ILE A 57 12.40 3.67 -12.10
C ILE A 57 12.94 3.58 -13.52
N ASN A 58 14.08 2.88 -13.71
CA ASN A 58 14.74 2.72 -15.00
C ASN A 58 14.46 1.37 -15.66
N ASP A 59 13.45 0.63 -15.19
CA ASP A 59 13.12 -0.66 -15.78
C ASP A 59 12.66 -0.49 -17.24
N LYS A 60 13.22 -1.30 -18.13
CA LYS A 60 12.94 -1.24 -19.57
C LYS A 60 11.50 -1.63 -19.93
N ASN A 61 10.83 -2.37 -19.05
CA ASN A 61 9.45 -2.85 -19.23
C ASN A 61 8.40 -1.85 -18.76
N ARG A 62 8.80 -0.65 -18.31
CA ARG A 62 7.88 0.42 -17.94
C ARG A 62 6.98 0.78 -19.13
N LEU A 63 5.68 0.95 -18.85
CA LEU A 63 4.73 1.46 -19.83
C LEU A 63 5.09 2.91 -20.20
N LYS A 64 5.03 3.23 -21.49
CA LYS A 64 5.44 4.52 -22.04
C LYS A 64 4.33 5.25 -22.77
N THR A 65 3.42 4.51 -23.40
CA THR A 65 2.37 5.04 -24.26
C THR A 65 1.04 4.39 -23.89
N PRO A 66 -0.09 5.10 -24.02
CA PRO A 66 -1.41 4.50 -23.88
C PRO A 66 -1.59 3.30 -24.81
N LEU A 67 -2.20 2.23 -24.32
CA LEU A 67 -2.47 1.02 -25.10
C LEU A 67 -3.97 0.77 -25.18
N ILE A 68 -4.45 0.41 -26.37
CA ILE A 68 -5.83 -0.03 -26.60
C ILE A 68 -5.78 -1.44 -27.16
N ARG A 69 -6.57 -2.34 -26.58
CA ARG A 69 -6.73 -3.70 -27.08
C ARG A 69 -7.53 -3.69 -28.37
N LYS A 70 -6.99 -4.35 -29.41
CA LYS A 70 -7.73 -4.74 -30.61
C LYS A 70 -7.62 -6.25 -30.76
N ASN A 71 -8.73 -6.95 -30.54
CA ASN A 71 -8.77 -8.41 -30.47
C ASN A 71 -7.82 -8.94 -29.38
N VAL A 72 -6.77 -9.67 -29.77
CA VAL A 72 -5.82 -10.31 -28.86
C VAL A 72 -4.55 -9.48 -28.61
N GLU A 73 -4.34 -8.41 -29.37
CA GLU A 73 -3.12 -7.59 -29.30
C GLU A 73 -3.39 -6.18 -28.78
N PHE A 74 -2.36 -5.56 -28.21
CA PHE A 74 -2.35 -4.14 -27.86
C PHE A 74 -1.77 -3.31 -29.00
N ILE A 75 -2.37 -2.15 -29.23
CA ILE A 75 -1.84 -1.14 -30.15
C ILE A 75 -1.60 0.15 -29.36
N GLU A 76 -0.44 0.76 -29.58
CA GLU A 76 -0.13 2.08 -29.03
C GLU A 76 -1.10 3.13 -29.59
N SER A 77 -1.50 4.05 -28.71
CA SER A 77 -2.43 5.13 -29.03
C SER A 77 -1.97 6.41 -28.33
N ASN A 78 -2.49 7.56 -28.77
CA ASN A 78 -2.23 8.83 -28.10
C ASN A 78 -3.22 9.07 -26.95
N TRP A 79 -2.87 10.00 -26.06
CA TRP A 79 -3.70 10.34 -24.90
C TRP A 79 -5.10 10.82 -25.26
N ASN A 80 -5.24 11.66 -26.28
CA ASN A 80 -6.54 12.26 -26.63
C ASN A 80 -7.55 11.18 -27.06
N ASP A 81 -7.17 10.32 -28.00
CA ASP A 81 -8.05 9.29 -28.55
C ASP A 81 -8.35 8.21 -27.51
N THR A 82 -7.36 7.87 -26.68
CA THR A 82 -7.52 6.86 -25.62
C THR A 82 -8.47 7.36 -24.53
N LEU A 83 -8.30 8.59 -24.05
CA LEU A 83 -9.18 9.16 -23.03
C LEU A 83 -10.59 9.44 -23.58
N GLU A 84 -10.72 9.79 -24.87
CA GLU A 84 -12.02 9.91 -25.53
C GLU A 84 -12.76 8.56 -25.57
N LEU A 85 -12.05 7.48 -25.91
CA LEU A 85 -12.61 6.12 -25.88
C LEU A 85 -13.07 5.74 -24.48
N VAL A 86 -12.23 5.93 -23.46
CA VAL A 86 -12.56 5.61 -22.06
C VAL A 86 -13.75 6.44 -21.59
N SER A 87 -13.74 7.76 -21.83
CA SER A 87 -14.85 8.65 -21.49
C SER A 87 -16.16 8.19 -22.12
N LYS A 88 -16.15 7.92 -23.43
CA LYS A 88 -17.33 7.46 -24.17
C LYS A 88 -17.85 6.14 -23.62
N LYS A 89 -16.97 5.18 -23.33
CA LYS A 89 -17.35 3.88 -22.76
C LYS A 89 -17.93 4.03 -21.36
N LEU A 90 -17.27 4.75 -20.45
CA LEU A 90 -17.78 4.99 -19.10
C LEU A 90 -19.16 5.66 -19.11
N LYS A 91 -19.41 6.61 -20.02
CA LYS A 91 -20.71 7.27 -20.21
C LYS A 91 -21.84 6.31 -20.64
N THR A 92 -21.54 5.10 -21.11
CA THR A 92 -22.57 4.12 -21.51
C THR A 92 -23.06 3.21 -20.39
N TYR A 93 -22.34 3.17 -19.26
CA TYR A 93 -22.71 2.33 -18.12
C TYR A 93 -23.45 3.15 -17.08
N ASN A 94 -24.40 2.52 -16.38
CA ASN A 94 -25.01 3.12 -15.20
C ASN A 94 -24.00 3.16 -14.04
N PRO A 95 -24.13 4.10 -13.09
CA PRO A 95 -23.16 4.23 -12.00
C PRO A 95 -22.98 2.98 -11.11
N ASP A 96 -24.00 2.13 -11.00
CA ASP A 96 -23.98 0.86 -10.29
C ASP A 96 -23.32 -0.28 -11.09
N GLU A 97 -23.11 -0.10 -12.40
CA GLU A 97 -22.42 -1.05 -13.29
C GLU A 97 -20.92 -0.76 -13.42
N ILE A 98 -20.39 0.22 -12.68
CA ILE A 98 -18.98 0.63 -12.71
C ILE A 98 -18.33 0.35 -11.35
N ALA A 99 -17.15 -0.25 -11.35
CA ALA A 99 -16.26 -0.39 -10.20
C ALA A 99 -15.01 0.49 -10.36
N ILE A 100 -14.58 1.15 -9.28
CA ILE A 100 -13.33 1.94 -9.27
C ILE A 100 -12.45 1.48 -8.11
N ILE A 101 -11.23 1.02 -8.43
CA ILE A 101 -10.29 0.49 -7.44
C ILE A 101 -9.03 1.35 -7.39
N GLY A 102 -8.77 1.97 -6.24
CA GLY A 102 -7.54 2.69 -5.93
C GLY A 102 -6.48 1.82 -5.26
N SER A 103 -5.31 2.41 -5.01
CA SER A 103 -4.14 1.71 -4.44
C SER A 103 -3.52 2.45 -3.26
N GLY A 104 -3.07 1.68 -2.28
CA GLY A 104 -2.19 2.15 -1.20
C GLY A 104 -0.76 2.47 -1.65
N LYS A 105 -0.40 2.27 -2.93
CA LYS A 105 0.88 2.69 -3.52
C LYS A 105 0.79 4.07 -4.18
N CYS A 106 -0.42 4.51 -4.52
CA CYS A 106 -0.66 5.82 -5.13
C CYS A 106 -0.67 6.92 -4.06
N THR A 107 -0.47 8.16 -4.46
CA THR A 107 -0.43 9.30 -3.54
C THR A 107 -1.81 9.61 -2.97
N ASN A 108 -1.87 10.47 -1.95
CA ASN A 108 -3.15 10.97 -1.44
C ASN A 108 -3.92 11.72 -2.54
N GLU A 109 -3.21 12.48 -3.38
CA GLU A 109 -3.74 13.27 -4.48
C GLU A 109 -4.31 12.38 -5.58
N ASP A 110 -3.62 11.28 -5.91
CA ASP A 110 -4.09 10.27 -6.87
C ASP A 110 -5.42 9.65 -6.41
N ASN A 111 -5.48 9.20 -5.15
CA ASN A 111 -6.69 8.61 -4.58
C ASN A 111 -7.83 9.63 -4.43
N TYR A 112 -7.50 10.90 -4.15
CA TYR A 112 -8.49 11.98 -4.08
C TYR A 112 -9.07 12.31 -5.46
N ALA A 113 -8.23 12.38 -6.50
CA ALA A 113 -8.68 12.55 -7.87
C ALA A 113 -9.62 11.41 -8.29
N LEU A 114 -9.27 10.17 -7.93
CA LEU A 114 -10.10 9.00 -8.19
C LEU A 114 -11.46 9.07 -7.48
N LYS A 115 -11.47 9.50 -6.20
CA LYS A 115 -12.71 9.76 -5.46
C LYS A 115 -13.56 10.82 -6.16
N LYS A 116 -12.96 11.91 -6.62
CA LYS A 116 -13.67 12.98 -7.31
C LYS A 116 -14.26 12.54 -8.65
N LEU A 117 -13.55 11.72 -9.41
CA LEU A 117 -14.09 11.10 -10.61
C LEU A 117 -15.32 10.25 -10.28
N ALA A 118 -15.23 9.38 -9.27
CA ALA A 118 -16.35 8.55 -8.85
C ALA A 118 -17.55 9.36 -8.34
N ASP A 119 -17.31 10.39 -7.51
CA ASP A 119 -18.34 11.31 -7.03
C ASP A 119 -19.06 11.98 -8.24
N ASN A 120 -18.33 12.43 -9.25
CA ASN A 120 -18.90 13.05 -10.46
C ASN A 120 -19.72 12.07 -11.30
N LEU A 121 -19.35 10.79 -11.32
CA LEU A 121 -20.08 9.72 -12.00
C LEU A 121 -21.18 9.09 -11.15
N ASN A 122 -21.35 9.53 -9.90
CA ASN A 122 -22.21 8.90 -8.89
C ASN A 122 -21.91 7.41 -8.65
N VAL A 123 -20.67 6.97 -8.91
CA VAL A 123 -20.24 5.58 -8.72
C VAL A 123 -20.01 5.32 -7.23
N LYS A 124 -20.76 4.36 -6.69
CA LYS A 124 -20.64 3.96 -5.27
C LYS A 124 -19.75 2.75 -5.06
N ASN A 125 -19.54 1.93 -6.09
CA ASN A 125 -18.66 0.77 -6.05
C ASN A 125 -17.21 1.25 -6.17
N ILE A 126 -16.70 1.87 -5.10
CA ILE A 126 -15.35 2.41 -5.03
C ILE A 126 -14.66 1.99 -3.74
N GLY A 127 -13.35 1.71 -3.83
CA GLY A 127 -12.52 1.53 -2.65
C GLY A 127 -11.05 1.35 -2.97
N VAL A 128 -10.26 1.07 -1.92
CA VAL A 128 -8.84 0.76 -2.01
C VAL A 128 -8.57 -0.65 -1.51
N CYS A 129 -7.80 -1.42 -2.27
CA CYS A 129 -7.35 -2.73 -1.83
C CYS A 129 -6.32 -2.58 -0.70
N ILE A 130 -6.68 -2.98 0.52
CA ILE A 130 -5.74 -3.00 1.64
C ILE A 130 -4.86 -4.27 1.64
N CYS A 131 -5.05 -5.16 0.67
CA CYS A 131 -4.37 -6.44 0.53
C CYS A 131 -4.46 -7.28 1.82
N ASN A 132 -3.35 -7.45 2.51
CA ASN A 132 -3.24 -8.18 3.77
C ASN A 132 -3.01 -7.23 4.95
N SER A 133 -3.32 -5.94 4.80
CA SER A 133 -3.22 -4.99 5.90
C SER A 133 -4.43 -5.13 6.82
N PRO A 134 -4.28 -4.83 8.12
CA PRO A 134 -5.42 -4.73 9.03
C PRO A 134 -6.46 -3.72 8.57
N LYS A 135 -7.75 -4.09 8.63
CA LYS A 135 -8.87 -3.18 8.36
C LYS A 135 -9.18 -2.33 9.60
N ILE A 136 -8.42 -1.25 9.76
CA ILE A 136 -8.44 -0.40 10.97
C ILE A 136 -9.57 0.63 11.00
N ASP A 137 -9.98 1.03 12.20
CA ASP A 137 -10.81 2.21 12.47
C ASP A 137 -9.91 3.44 12.63
N LEU A 138 -10.17 4.46 11.82
CA LEU A 138 -9.39 5.70 11.77
C LEU A 138 -9.61 6.61 12.99
N ASN A 139 -10.63 6.35 13.82
CA ASN A 139 -10.88 7.10 15.05
C ASN A 139 -10.09 6.56 16.25
N LYS A 140 -9.42 5.41 16.11
CA LYS A 140 -8.61 4.82 17.18
C LYS A 140 -7.22 5.46 17.21
N GLU A 141 -6.73 5.70 18.42
CA GLU A 141 -5.37 6.21 18.62
C GLU A 141 -4.35 5.18 18.14
N ILE A 142 -3.32 5.66 17.43
CA ILE A 142 -2.24 4.84 16.89
C ILE A 142 -0.95 5.24 17.60
N ALA A 143 -0.24 4.24 18.12
CA ALA A 143 1.05 4.42 18.76
C ALA A 143 2.07 5.01 17.78
N SER A 144 2.93 5.89 18.29
CA SER A 144 4.09 6.38 17.58
C SER A 144 5.21 5.34 17.55
N TYR A 145 6.23 5.57 16.72
CA TYR A 145 7.41 4.73 16.73
C TYR A 145 8.29 4.94 17.96
N ASP A 146 8.13 6.07 18.67
CA ASP A 146 8.83 6.33 19.92
C ASP A 146 8.14 5.63 21.10
N ASP A 147 6.82 5.46 21.05
CA ASP A 147 6.09 4.60 21.98
C ASP A 147 6.63 3.17 21.92
N VAL A 148 6.83 2.62 20.70
CA VAL A 148 7.43 1.29 20.50
C VAL A 148 8.79 1.18 21.19
N GLU A 149 9.65 2.18 21.02
CA GLU A 149 11.02 2.13 21.55
C GLU A 149 11.11 2.29 23.08
N ASN A 150 10.04 2.79 23.72
CA ASN A 150 10.01 3.08 25.15
C ASN A 150 9.04 2.19 25.95
N SER A 151 8.29 1.32 25.27
CA SER A 151 7.40 0.33 25.89
C SER A 151 8.16 -0.63 26.82
N LYS A 152 7.48 -1.13 27.86
CA LYS A 152 8.00 -2.16 28.77
C LYS A 152 7.60 -3.57 28.37
N PHE A 153 6.51 -3.70 27.62
CA PHE A 153 6.00 -4.96 27.13
C PHE A 153 5.45 -4.80 25.71
N ILE A 154 5.92 -5.64 24.79
CA ILE A 154 5.49 -5.59 23.39
C ILE A 154 4.95 -6.95 23.00
N LEU A 155 3.68 -6.95 22.60
CA LEU A 155 3.03 -8.10 21.98
C LEU A 155 2.97 -7.89 20.46
N ILE A 156 3.62 -8.78 19.72
CA ILE A 156 3.60 -8.78 18.25
C ILE A 156 2.60 -9.83 17.78
N LEU A 157 1.64 -9.43 16.96
CA LEU A 157 0.66 -10.30 16.29
C LEU A 157 0.97 -10.35 14.79
N GLY A 158 1.87 -11.26 14.40
CA GLY A 158 2.33 -11.43 13.02
C GLY A 158 3.86 -11.45 12.87
N ASP A 159 4.35 -11.09 11.68
CA ASP A 159 5.78 -11.01 11.35
C ASP A 159 6.19 -9.60 10.95
N ILE A 160 6.68 -8.83 11.92
CA ILE A 160 7.17 -7.47 11.68
C ILE A 160 8.62 -7.44 11.23
N PHE A 161 9.42 -8.47 11.54
CA PHE A 161 10.84 -8.47 11.25
C PHE A 161 11.11 -8.76 9.77
N GLY A 162 10.28 -9.61 9.15
CA GLY A 162 10.28 -9.84 7.72
C GLY A 162 9.63 -8.71 6.92
N GLU A 163 8.48 -8.21 7.36
CA GLU A 163 7.65 -7.29 6.55
C GLU A 163 7.93 -5.81 6.83
N SER A 164 8.33 -5.44 8.05
CA SER A 164 8.64 -4.06 8.45
C SER A 164 9.93 -3.97 9.28
N PRO A 165 11.11 -4.28 8.70
CA PRO A 165 12.35 -4.46 9.46
C PRO A 165 12.78 -3.24 10.29
N LEU A 166 12.40 -2.02 9.88
CA LEU A 166 12.73 -0.80 10.62
C LEU A 166 11.88 -0.64 11.90
N ILE A 167 10.67 -1.21 11.92
CA ILE A 167 9.89 -1.35 13.16
C ILE A 167 10.49 -2.46 14.01
N GLY A 168 10.86 -3.59 13.41
CA GLY A 168 11.59 -4.66 14.10
C GLY A 168 12.87 -4.16 14.78
N ARG A 169 13.61 -3.23 14.14
CA ARG A 169 14.76 -2.58 14.76
C ARG A 169 14.39 -1.76 16.01
N ARG A 170 13.26 -1.04 16.00
CA ARG A 170 12.80 -0.29 17.18
C ARG A 170 12.38 -1.22 18.31
N VAL A 171 11.78 -2.37 17.99
CA VAL A 171 11.51 -3.44 18.97
C VAL A 171 12.81 -3.97 19.59
N ILE A 172 13.86 -4.18 18.80
CA ILE A 172 15.17 -4.63 19.32
C ILE A 172 15.75 -3.59 20.27
N LYS A 173 15.71 -2.30 19.92
CA LYS A 173 16.13 -1.23 20.83
C LYS A 173 15.31 -1.18 22.12
N ALA A 174 13.99 -1.40 22.04
CA ALA A 174 13.15 -1.50 23.25
C ALA A 174 13.59 -2.68 24.13
N LYS A 175 13.91 -3.83 23.52
CA LYS A 175 14.46 -5.00 24.22
C LYS A 175 15.80 -4.71 24.89
N GLU A 176 16.70 -3.98 24.22
CA GLU A 176 17.98 -3.51 24.80
C GLU A 176 17.76 -2.59 26.02
N LYS A 177 16.66 -1.83 26.05
CA LYS A 177 16.21 -1.03 27.21
C LYS A 177 15.44 -1.84 28.27
N GLY A 178 15.35 -3.16 28.11
CA GLY A 178 14.70 -4.07 29.05
C GLY A 178 13.23 -4.37 28.78
N SER A 179 12.68 -4.01 27.61
CA SER A 179 11.33 -4.43 27.23
C SER A 179 11.26 -5.95 27.04
N GLU A 180 10.19 -6.57 27.52
CA GLU A 180 9.89 -7.96 27.19
C GLU A 180 9.06 -8.04 25.89
N ILE A 181 9.46 -8.94 25.00
CA ILE A 181 8.89 -9.09 23.65
C ILE A 181 8.26 -10.48 23.53
N ILE A 182 6.97 -10.55 23.22
CA ILE A 182 6.29 -11.80 22.87
C ILE A 182 5.77 -11.69 21.46
N THR A 183 6.18 -12.62 20.58
CA THR A 183 5.63 -12.73 19.23
C THR A 183 4.66 -13.89 19.17
N VAL A 184 3.47 -13.63 18.61
CA VAL A 184 2.41 -14.59 18.34
C VAL A 184 2.15 -14.59 16.84
N ILE A 185 2.17 -15.76 16.23
CA ILE A 185 2.00 -15.89 14.78
C ILE A 185 1.23 -17.17 14.44
N GLU A 186 0.39 -17.09 13.41
CA GLU A 186 -0.25 -18.28 12.86
C GLU A 186 0.77 -19.17 12.17
N GLU A 187 0.63 -20.50 12.30
CA GLU A 187 1.59 -21.45 11.71
C GLU A 187 1.81 -21.26 10.21
N LYS A 188 0.74 -20.88 9.49
CA LYS A 188 0.78 -20.62 8.05
C LYS A 188 1.61 -19.39 7.64
N ASP A 189 1.83 -18.46 8.57
CA ASP A 189 2.53 -17.18 8.33
C ASP A 189 4.00 -17.23 8.78
N ILE A 190 4.47 -18.34 9.35
CA ILE A 190 5.85 -18.48 9.80
C ILE A 190 6.79 -18.47 8.59
N THR A 191 7.72 -17.52 8.59
CA THR A 191 8.77 -17.42 7.57
C THR A 191 9.99 -18.28 7.96
N ASN A 192 10.73 -18.77 6.95
CA ASN A 192 11.90 -19.64 7.18
C ASN A 192 13.06 -18.97 7.94
N ASN A 193 13.07 -17.63 8.03
CA ASN A 193 14.22 -16.89 8.53
C ASN A 193 14.30 -16.79 10.07
N LYS A 194 13.30 -17.30 10.81
CA LYS A 194 13.25 -17.36 12.30
C LYS A 194 13.63 -16.06 13.02
N VAL A 195 13.59 -14.90 12.35
CA VAL A 195 14.09 -13.64 12.93
C VAL A 195 13.21 -13.21 14.11
N GLY A 196 11.89 -13.39 14.00
CA GLY A 196 10.97 -13.13 15.10
C GLY A 196 11.23 -14.00 16.33
N GLU A 197 11.56 -15.28 16.13
CA GLU A 197 11.89 -16.22 17.21
C GLU A 197 13.15 -15.77 17.97
N LEU A 198 14.22 -15.42 17.23
CA LEU A 198 15.49 -14.98 17.81
C LEU A 198 15.39 -13.65 18.58
N ASN A 199 14.51 -12.76 18.14
CA ASN A 199 14.37 -11.43 18.73
C ASN A 199 13.29 -11.35 19.81
N SER A 200 12.52 -12.40 20.03
CA SER A 200 11.50 -12.45 21.09
C SER A 200 12.03 -13.09 22.38
N ASN A 201 11.43 -12.75 23.52
CA ASN A 201 11.60 -13.50 24.76
C ASN A 201 10.78 -14.79 24.72
N LYS A 202 9.60 -14.73 24.08
CA LYS A 202 8.75 -15.89 23.82
C LYS A 202 8.18 -15.83 22.41
N PHE A 203 8.20 -16.96 21.71
CA PHE A 203 7.62 -17.11 20.39
C PHE A 203 6.51 -18.14 20.44
N ILE A 204 5.27 -17.72 20.20
CA ILE A 204 4.05 -18.53 20.34
C ILE A 204 3.49 -18.78 18.96
N LYS A 205 3.29 -20.06 18.64
CA LYS A 205 2.62 -20.50 17.43
C LYS A 205 1.16 -20.78 17.76
N ILE A 206 0.27 -20.31 16.91
CA ILE A 206 -1.18 -20.54 17.05
C ILE A 206 -1.76 -21.02 15.72
N ASN A 207 -2.95 -21.60 15.78
CA ASN A 207 -3.69 -21.99 14.57
C ASN A 207 -4.45 -20.80 13.97
N ASN A 208 -5.05 -19.97 14.84
CA ASN A 208 -5.92 -18.87 14.43
C ASN A 208 -5.92 -17.74 15.47
N PHE A 209 -5.71 -16.50 15.03
CA PHE A 209 -5.77 -15.32 15.90
C PHE A 209 -7.11 -15.13 16.61
N SER A 210 -8.24 -15.44 15.96
CA SER A 210 -9.57 -15.25 16.52
C SER A 210 -9.77 -16.05 17.83
N GLU A 211 -9.29 -17.28 17.89
CA GLU A 211 -9.36 -18.10 19.10
C GLU A 211 -8.42 -17.58 20.19
N PHE A 212 -7.22 -17.16 19.80
CA PHE A 212 -6.23 -16.60 20.71
C PHE A 212 -6.73 -15.31 21.37
N LEU A 213 -7.27 -14.38 20.58
CA LEU A 213 -7.72 -13.06 21.03
C LEU A 213 -8.98 -13.09 21.91
N LYS A 214 -9.83 -14.11 21.77
CA LYS A 214 -11.04 -14.27 22.61
C LYS A 214 -10.73 -14.59 24.08
N ASN A 215 -9.55 -15.10 24.38
CA ASN A 215 -9.18 -15.56 25.72
C ASN A 215 -8.31 -14.52 26.45
N ILE A 216 -8.84 -13.33 26.74
CA ILE A 216 -8.06 -12.22 27.32
C ILE A 216 -7.40 -12.55 28.67
N ASP A 217 -8.00 -13.43 29.48
CA ASP A 217 -7.47 -13.85 30.78
C ASP A 217 -6.31 -14.84 30.68
N LYS A 218 -5.89 -15.22 29.46
CA LYS A 218 -4.75 -16.10 29.22
C LYS A 218 -3.47 -15.32 28.95
N GLU A 219 -2.35 -15.92 29.29
CA GLU A 219 -1.04 -15.46 28.82
C GLU A 219 -0.95 -15.48 27.29
N PRO A 220 -0.37 -14.46 26.64
CA PRO A 220 0.23 -13.25 27.21
C PRO A 220 -0.76 -12.08 27.40
N LEU A 221 -2.02 -12.20 26.96
CA LEU A 221 -2.98 -11.08 26.91
C LEU A 221 -3.28 -10.49 28.30
N LYS A 222 -3.37 -11.31 29.35
CA LYS A 222 -3.65 -10.83 30.71
C LYS A 222 -2.58 -9.92 31.33
N ARG A 223 -1.40 -9.82 30.70
CA ARG A 223 -0.27 -9.01 31.17
C ARG A 223 -0.23 -7.61 30.54
N LEU A 224 -1.05 -7.36 29.53
CA LEU A 224 -1.12 -6.07 28.88
C LEU A 224 -1.65 -5.01 29.86
N ASP A 225 -1.04 -3.84 29.82
CA ASP A 225 -1.35 -2.67 30.65
C ASP A 225 -1.11 -1.37 29.85
N GLU A 226 -1.24 -0.21 30.48
CA GLU A 226 -1.03 1.10 29.85
C GLU A 226 0.41 1.36 29.40
N ASN A 227 1.38 0.57 29.87
CA ASN A 227 2.79 0.63 29.49
C ASN A 227 3.15 -0.37 28.39
N SER A 228 2.14 -1.09 27.88
CA SER A 228 2.27 -2.13 26.87
C SER A 228 1.89 -1.63 25.47
N ILE A 229 2.40 -2.30 24.45
CA ILE A 229 2.03 -2.04 23.05
C ILE A 229 1.72 -3.35 22.32
N ILE A 230 0.64 -3.34 21.53
CA ILE A 230 0.37 -4.39 20.56
C ILE A 230 0.75 -3.89 19.16
N ILE A 231 1.64 -4.61 18.47
CA ILE A 231 2.01 -4.36 17.08
C ILE A 231 1.42 -5.48 16.22
N PHE A 232 0.69 -5.17 15.15
CA PHE A 232 0.01 -6.19 14.36
C PHE A 232 0.00 -5.90 12.85
N ASN A 233 0.34 -6.91 12.06
CA ASN A 233 0.31 -6.86 10.58
C ASN A 233 -0.41 -8.05 9.93
N LYS A 234 -0.85 -9.02 10.74
CA LYS A 234 -1.52 -10.25 10.27
C LYS A 234 -2.97 -10.39 10.74
N ILE A 235 -3.46 -9.43 11.52
CA ILE A 235 -4.87 -9.34 11.89
C ILE A 235 -5.60 -8.57 10.79
N ILE A 236 -6.17 -9.28 9.82
CA ILE A 236 -6.73 -8.68 8.59
C ILE A 236 -8.22 -8.38 8.77
N GLU A 237 -8.98 -9.35 9.26
CA GLU A 237 -10.45 -9.29 9.34
C GLU A 237 -10.93 -8.32 10.41
N ARG A 238 -12.06 -7.66 10.14
CA ARG A 238 -12.60 -6.59 11.00
C ARG A 238 -12.97 -7.12 12.38
N GLU A 239 -13.48 -8.35 12.46
CA GLU A 239 -13.85 -9.01 13.70
C GLU A 239 -12.64 -9.17 14.63
N ASP A 240 -11.51 -9.62 14.11
CA ASP A 240 -10.30 -9.84 14.91
C ASP A 240 -9.61 -8.51 15.24
N VAL A 241 -9.64 -7.52 14.34
CA VAL A 241 -9.19 -6.15 14.65
C VAL A 241 -10.01 -5.55 15.80
N ASN A 242 -11.33 -5.76 15.82
CA ASN A 242 -12.19 -5.32 16.93
C ASN A 242 -11.84 -6.02 18.25
N LEU A 243 -11.42 -7.28 18.23
CA LEU A 243 -10.93 -7.96 19.45
C LEU A 243 -9.66 -7.28 19.98
N VAL A 244 -8.73 -6.90 19.09
CA VAL A 244 -7.52 -6.13 19.47
C VAL A 244 -7.90 -4.77 20.08
N TYR A 245 -8.88 -4.06 19.50
CA TYR A 245 -9.40 -2.82 20.08
C TYR A 245 -10.00 -3.02 21.47
N ASN A 246 -10.83 -4.05 21.65
CA ASN A 246 -11.43 -4.34 22.96
C ASN A 246 -10.37 -4.69 24.02
N ILE A 247 -9.27 -5.36 23.62
CA ILE A 247 -8.14 -5.63 24.51
C ILE A 247 -7.47 -4.31 24.91
N SER A 248 -7.16 -3.45 23.94
CA SER A 248 -6.56 -2.13 24.17
C SER A 248 -7.41 -1.26 25.09
N GLU A 249 -8.72 -1.21 24.88
CA GLU A 249 -9.64 -0.44 25.73
C GLU A 249 -9.70 -0.94 27.17
N LYS A 250 -9.59 -2.27 27.37
CA LYS A 250 -9.61 -2.88 28.71
C LYS A 250 -8.30 -2.70 29.47
N THR A 251 -7.17 -2.71 28.76
CA THR A 251 -5.84 -2.72 29.40
C THR A 251 -5.15 -1.37 29.35
N GLY A 252 -5.61 -0.45 28.50
CA GLY A 252 -4.94 0.82 28.23
C GLY A 252 -3.72 0.70 27.31
N CYS A 253 -3.38 -0.50 26.81
CA CYS A 253 -2.22 -0.68 25.95
C CYS A 253 -2.39 0.05 24.61
N LYS A 254 -1.30 0.60 24.07
CA LYS A 254 -1.35 1.31 22.78
C LYS A 254 -1.28 0.32 21.61
N LEU A 255 -1.75 0.76 20.44
CA LEU A 255 -1.85 -0.08 19.25
C LEU A 255 -1.03 0.48 18.09
N LEU A 256 -0.25 -0.38 17.45
CA LEU A 256 0.41 -0.08 16.18
C LEU A 256 0.01 -1.12 15.12
N PRO A 257 -1.08 -0.90 14.36
CA PRO A 257 -1.28 -1.64 13.12
C PRO A 257 -0.11 -1.35 12.19
N LEU A 258 0.37 -2.30 11.39
CA LEU A 258 1.31 -2.03 10.29
C LEU A 258 0.64 -2.31 8.95
N LEU A 259 0.67 -1.32 8.07
CA LEU A 259 0.02 -1.39 6.78
C LEU A 259 1.00 -1.76 5.66
N LYS A 260 0.50 -2.49 4.67
CA LYS A 260 1.33 -3.14 3.64
C LYS A 260 2.07 -2.15 2.74
N TYR A 261 1.40 -1.09 2.25
CA TYR A 261 1.98 -0.17 1.27
C TYR A 261 2.27 1.20 1.88
N CYS A 262 3.18 1.94 1.22
CA CYS A 262 3.68 3.25 1.66
C CYS A 262 2.60 4.28 1.97
N ASN A 263 1.44 4.19 1.32
CA ASN A 263 0.33 5.12 1.48
C ASN A 263 -1.01 4.43 1.78
N THR A 264 -1.02 3.19 2.28
CA THR A 264 -2.29 2.53 2.64
C THR A 264 -3.09 3.37 3.64
N MET A 265 -2.45 3.97 4.65
CA MET A 265 -3.12 4.84 5.62
C MET A 265 -3.77 6.07 4.94
N GLY A 266 -3.06 6.69 4.00
CA GLY A 266 -3.58 7.85 3.28
C GLY A 266 -4.75 7.49 2.37
N ALA A 267 -4.63 6.37 1.65
CA ALA A 267 -5.68 5.90 0.76
C ALA A 267 -6.97 5.55 1.52
N ILE A 268 -6.89 4.86 2.66
CA ILE A 268 -8.10 4.49 3.45
C ILE A 268 -8.76 5.69 4.15
N LYS A 269 -8.03 6.80 4.34
CA LYS A 269 -8.61 8.08 4.80
C LYS A 269 -9.47 8.75 3.72
N ILE A 270 -9.31 8.35 2.46
CA ILE A 270 -9.97 8.96 1.29
C ILE A 270 -11.03 8.02 0.70
N LEU A 271 -10.71 6.73 0.58
CA LEU A 271 -11.52 5.71 -0.06
C LEU A 271 -11.86 4.58 0.92
N PRO A 272 -13.03 3.92 0.78
CA PRO A 272 -13.37 2.76 1.60
C PRO A 272 -12.32 1.65 1.53
N PRO A 273 -11.83 1.11 2.68
CA PRO A 273 -10.91 -0.01 2.68
C PRO A 273 -11.59 -1.32 2.28
N LEU A 274 -11.00 -2.03 1.32
CA LEU A 274 -11.47 -3.33 0.81
C LEU A 274 -10.43 -4.40 1.08
N ASN A 275 -10.80 -5.46 1.81
CA ASN A 275 -10.03 -6.70 1.80
C ASN A 275 -10.17 -7.38 0.42
N ARG A 276 -9.40 -8.45 0.17
CA ARG A 276 -9.42 -9.12 -1.13
C ARG A 276 -10.80 -9.61 -1.54
N LYS A 277 -11.55 -10.20 -0.60
CA LYS A 277 -12.88 -10.72 -0.85
C LYS A 277 -13.84 -9.59 -1.22
N GLU A 278 -13.84 -8.50 -0.45
CA GLU A 278 -14.66 -7.31 -0.70
C GLU A 278 -14.34 -6.64 -2.04
N MET A 279 -13.06 -6.58 -2.41
CA MET A 279 -12.65 -6.07 -3.73
C MET A 279 -13.21 -6.93 -4.87
N PHE A 280 -13.11 -8.26 -4.77
CA PHE A 280 -13.69 -9.15 -5.78
C PHE A 280 -15.21 -9.15 -5.77
N ASP A 281 -15.85 -9.06 -4.61
CA ASP A 281 -17.30 -8.91 -4.47
C ASP A 281 -17.79 -7.62 -5.13
N LEU A 282 -16.99 -6.54 -5.08
CA LEU A 282 -17.31 -5.29 -5.74
C LEU A 282 -17.15 -5.38 -7.26
N ILE A 283 -16.12 -6.09 -7.76
CA ILE A 283 -15.85 -6.20 -9.21
C ILE A 283 -16.80 -7.20 -9.90
N LYS A 284 -17.15 -8.31 -9.24
CA LYS A 284 -17.93 -9.40 -9.87
C LYS A 284 -19.34 -8.99 -10.31
N ASP A 285 -19.92 -7.99 -9.65
CA ASP A 285 -21.32 -7.58 -9.83
C ASP A 285 -21.46 -6.37 -10.77
N VAL A 286 -20.36 -5.94 -11.41
CA VAL A 286 -20.32 -4.80 -12.33
C VAL A 286 -19.95 -5.21 -13.76
N LYS A 287 -20.16 -4.32 -14.73
CA LYS A 287 -19.81 -4.54 -16.14
C LYS A 287 -18.52 -3.83 -16.55
N CYS A 288 -18.19 -2.73 -15.87
CA CYS A 288 -17.00 -1.94 -16.15
C CYS A 288 -16.15 -1.78 -14.89
N ALA A 289 -14.83 -1.87 -15.00
CA ALA A 289 -13.92 -1.54 -13.91
C ALA A 289 -12.80 -0.60 -14.36
N TYR A 290 -12.44 0.34 -13.48
CA TYR A 290 -11.25 1.17 -13.61
C TYR A 290 -10.32 0.93 -12.41
N ILE A 291 -9.18 0.30 -12.68
CA ILE A 291 -8.24 -0.18 -11.66
C ILE A 291 -6.94 0.63 -11.75
N VAL A 292 -6.53 1.24 -10.63
CA VAL A 292 -5.35 2.12 -10.55
C VAL A 292 -4.33 1.52 -9.59
N GLY A 293 -3.15 1.15 -10.10
CA GLY A 293 -1.99 0.71 -9.30
C GLY A 293 -2.13 -0.64 -8.56
N GLU A 294 -3.16 -1.42 -8.90
CA GLU A 294 -3.46 -2.72 -8.29
C GLU A 294 -3.42 -3.85 -9.33
N ASN A 295 -3.16 -5.08 -8.83
CA ASN A 295 -3.02 -6.26 -9.66
C ASN A 295 -3.87 -7.45 -9.15
N PRO A 296 -5.21 -7.33 -9.16
CA PRO A 296 -6.12 -8.40 -8.70
C PRO A 296 -5.96 -9.73 -9.44
N ALA A 297 -5.51 -9.75 -10.70
CA ALA A 297 -5.30 -10.98 -11.46
C ALA A 297 -4.35 -11.99 -10.78
N LEU A 298 -3.43 -11.53 -9.92
CA LEU A 298 -2.56 -12.41 -9.12
C LEU A 298 -3.33 -13.28 -8.10
N TYR A 299 -4.55 -12.88 -7.77
CA TYR A 299 -5.38 -13.53 -6.76
C TYR A 299 -6.67 -14.14 -7.35
N ASP A 300 -7.05 -13.74 -8.57
CA ASP A 300 -8.13 -14.34 -9.35
C ASP A 300 -7.60 -15.59 -10.08
N LYS A 301 -7.50 -16.71 -9.36
CA LYS A 301 -6.83 -17.94 -9.82
C LYS A 301 -7.33 -18.46 -11.17
N ASP A 302 -8.60 -18.24 -11.48
CA ASP A 302 -9.22 -18.67 -12.74
C ASP A 302 -9.37 -17.53 -13.76
N ASN A 303 -9.02 -16.28 -13.38
CA ASN A 303 -9.22 -15.05 -14.14
C ASN A 303 -10.68 -14.85 -14.61
N ASN A 304 -11.66 -15.39 -13.89
CA ASN A 304 -13.05 -15.37 -14.34
C ASN A 304 -13.72 -14.03 -14.05
N ILE A 305 -13.31 -13.34 -12.98
CA ILE A 305 -13.98 -12.11 -12.53
C ILE A 305 -13.57 -10.94 -13.43
N LEU A 306 -12.27 -10.81 -13.72
CA LEU A 306 -11.81 -9.70 -14.56
C LEU A 306 -12.18 -9.90 -16.04
N LYS A 307 -12.26 -11.15 -16.51
CA LYS A 307 -12.67 -11.48 -17.89
C LYS A 307 -14.18 -11.39 -18.12
N SER A 308 -15.00 -11.38 -17.06
CA SER A 308 -16.45 -11.21 -17.20
C SER A 308 -16.87 -9.75 -17.37
N LEU A 309 -15.95 -8.80 -17.21
CA LEU A 309 -16.20 -7.38 -17.46
C LEU A 309 -16.37 -7.12 -18.96
N ASP A 310 -17.33 -6.27 -19.31
CA ASP A 310 -17.53 -5.77 -20.67
C ASP A 310 -16.46 -4.74 -21.07
N PHE A 311 -15.88 -4.05 -20.08
CA PHE A 311 -14.84 -3.05 -20.29
C PHE A 311 -13.94 -2.85 -19.05
N LEU A 312 -12.65 -3.12 -19.20
CA LEU A 312 -11.64 -2.96 -18.16
C LEU A 312 -10.59 -1.92 -18.53
N VAL A 313 -10.45 -0.88 -17.70
CA VAL A 313 -9.40 0.13 -17.79
C VAL A 313 -8.39 -0.10 -16.67
N VAL A 314 -7.11 -0.17 -17.01
CA VAL A 314 -6.02 -0.33 -16.03
C VAL A 314 -5.04 0.81 -16.16
N GLN A 315 -4.74 1.47 -15.05
CA GLN A 315 -3.70 2.48 -14.97
C GLN A 315 -2.57 1.97 -14.10
N ASP A 316 -1.40 1.78 -14.70
CA ASP A 316 -0.27 1.12 -14.06
C ASP A 316 1.06 1.59 -14.67
N ILE A 317 2.15 1.32 -13.96
CA ILE A 317 3.51 1.63 -14.40
C ILE A 317 4.11 0.50 -15.25
N PHE A 318 3.52 -0.71 -15.19
CA PHE A 318 3.94 -1.91 -15.92
C PHE A 318 2.73 -2.61 -16.57
N LEU A 319 3.00 -3.41 -17.61
CA LEU A 319 2.00 -4.31 -18.19
C LEU A 319 1.81 -5.56 -17.30
N THR A 320 1.21 -5.35 -16.12
CA THR A 320 0.90 -6.37 -15.12
C THR A 320 -0.11 -7.40 -15.62
N GLU A 321 -0.27 -8.52 -14.91
CA GLU A 321 -1.25 -9.56 -15.22
C GLU A 321 -2.67 -8.99 -15.34
N THR A 322 -3.03 -8.01 -14.50
CA THR A 322 -4.31 -7.30 -14.62
C THR A 322 -4.35 -6.40 -15.86
N ALA A 323 -3.27 -5.64 -16.13
CA ALA A 323 -3.19 -4.81 -17.33
C ALA A 323 -3.25 -5.64 -18.63
N GLN A 324 -2.71 -6.87 -18.62
CA GLN A 324 -2.80 -7.81 -19.73
C GLN A 324 -4.22 -8.34 -20.01
N LEU A 325 -5.17 -8.11 -19.11
CA LEU A 325 -6.59 -8.42 -19.32
C LEU A 325 -7.39 -7.19 -19.75
N ALA A 326 -6.82 -5.98 -19.62
CA ALA A 326 -7.54 -4.73 -19.86
C ALA A 326 -7.84 -4.49 -21.34
N ASP A 327 -8.90 -3.74 -21.60
CA ASP A 327 -9.23 -3.17 -22.91
C ASP A 327 -8.43 -1.90 -23.17
N VAL A 328 -8.13 -1.14 -22.12
CA VAL A 328 -7.31 0.07 -22.17
C VAL A 328 -6.28 0.06 -21.04
N VAL A 329 -5.03 0.33 -21.36
CA VAL A 329 -3.95 0.53 -20.39
C VAL A 329 -3.44 1.96 -20.46
N LEU A 330 -3.43 2.65 -19.33
CA LEU A 330 -2.99 4.03 -19.17
C LEU A 330 -1.62 4.06 -18.45
N PRO A 331 -0.53 4.48 -19.11
CA PRO A 331 0.80 4.47 -18.51
C PRO A 331 0.94 5.52 -17.42
N SER A 332 1.23 5.10 -16.19
CA SER A 332 1.43 6.02 -15.07
C SER A 332 2.89 6.28 -14.70
N ALA A 333 3.11 7.43 -14.07
CA ALA A 333 4.38 7.82 -13.48
C ALA A 333 4.60 7.10 -12.15
N CYS A 334 5.81 6.61 -11.90
CA CYS A 334 6.14 6.00 -10.62
C CYS A 334 6.34 7.07 -9.53
N TRP A 335 6.52 6.60 -8.29
CA TRP A 335 6.68 7.45 -7.10
C TRP A 335 7.77 8.54 -7.19
N ALA A 336 8.82 8.35 -7.99
CA ALA A 336 9.92 9.31 -8.15
C ALA A 336 9.69 10.34 -9.26
N GLU A 337 8.62 10.18 -10.04
CA GLU A 337 8.35 10.93 -11.27
C GLU A 337 7.19 11.92 -11.12
N LYS A 338 6.63 12.01 -9.91
CA LYS A 338 5.48 12.86 -9.56
C LYS A 338 5.62 13.49 -8.19
N ASP A 339 4.91 14.59 -8.01
CA ASP A 339 4.72 15.26 -6.72
C ASP A 339 3.46 14.73 -6.02
N GLY A 340 3.44 14.83 -4.70
CA GLY A 340 2.26 14.48 -3.89
C GLY A 340 2.62 14.21 -2.44
N THR A 341 1.80 13.42 -1.78
CA THR A 341 1.99 13.04 -0.39
C THR A 341 1.68 11.57 -0.14
N PHE A 342 2.46 10.97 0.77
CA PHE A 342 2.19 9.68 1.38
C PHE A 342 1.90 9.87 2.86
N THR A 343 0.94 9.14 3.40
CA THR A 343 0.64 9.05 4.82
C THR A 343 1.06 7.67 5.29
N ASN A 344 2.04 7.63 6.18
CA ASN A 344 2.54 6.38 6.73
C ASN A 344 1.57 5.79 7.77
N THR A 345 1.94 4.64 8.31
CA THR A 345 1.15 3.86 9.25
C THR A 345 0.82 4.59 10.56
N MET A 346 1.71 5.45 11.07
CA MET A 346 1.42 6.24 12.27
C MET A 346 0.57 7.49 11.97
N GLY A 347 0.07 7.62 10.74
CA GLY A 347 -0.72 8.77 10.30
C GLY A 347 0.09 10.01 9.93
N THR A 348 1.42 9.95 9.90
CA THR A 348 2.27 11.07 9.48
C THR A 348 2.26 11.23 7.97
N THR A 349 1.84 12.39 7.49
CA THR A 349 1.88 12.75 6.07
C THR A 349 3.24 13.33 5.70
N GLN A 350 3.84 12.78 4.65
CA GLN A 350 5.17 13.08 4.14
C GLN A 350 5.06 13.51 2.68
N LYS A 351 5.71 14.61 2.33
CA LYS A 351 5.77 15.09 0.95
C LYS A 351 6.70 14.22 0.12
N ILE A 352 6.24 13.84 -1.07
CA ILE A 352 7.09 13.33 -2.15
C ILE A 352 7.21 14.41 -3.22
N ASN A 353 8.40 14.54 -3.81
CA ASN A 353 8.64 15.49 -4.87
C ASN A 353 9.05 14.73 -6.13
N LYS A 354 8.72 15.28 -7.30
CA LYS A 354 9.23 14.80 -8.57
C LYS A 354 10.75 14.97 -8.61
N ILE A 355 11.45 13.87 -8.89
CA ILE A 355 12.92 13.84 -8.94
C ILE A 355 13.41 13.71 -10.38
N ILE A 356 12.72 12.92 -11.19
CA ILE A 356 13.03 12.72 -12.61
C ILE A 356 11.76 12.78 -13.49
N GLY A 357 11.95 12.81 -14.81
CA GLY A 357 10.83 12.68 -15.76
C GLY A 357 10.32 11.23 -15.85
N ALA A 358 9.02 11.08 -16.10
CA ALA A 358 8.41 9.80 -16.41
C ALA A 358 8.84 9.32 -17.81
N PRO A 359 8.84 7.99 -18.07
CA PRO A 359 9.27 7.46 -19.36
C PRO A 359 8.21 7.68 -20.45
N GLY A 360 8.66 8.10 -21.63
CA GLY A 360 7.78 8.30 -22.79
C GLY A 360 6.70 9.35 -22.54
N GLU A 361 5.45 8.96 -22.71
CA GLU A 361 4.25 9.77 -22.49
C GLU A 361 3.55 9.45 -21.16
N ALA A 362 4.16 8.66 -20.27
CA ALA A 362 3.56 8.35 -18.97
C ALA A 362 3.31 9.62 -18.14
N LEU A 363 2.18 9.68 -17.44
CA LEU A 363 1.75 10.85 -16.66
C LEU A 363 1.51 10.50 -15.19
N PRO A 364 1.62 11.46 -14.25
CA PRO A 364 1.14 11.29 -12.89
C PRO A 364 -0.32 10.80 -12.85
N ASP A 365 -0.63 9.87 -11.95
CA ASP A 365 -1.95 9.23 -11.90
C ASP A 365 -3.10 10.25 -11.77
N TYR A 366 -2.98 11.23 -10.87
CA TYR A 366 -3.98 12.30 -10.72
C TYR A 366 -4.19 13.11 -12.01
N GLU A 367 -3.15 13.30 -12.83
CA GLU A 367 -3.23 14.05 -14.08
C GLU A 367 -4.03 13.27 -15.12
N ILE A 368 -3.80 11.95 -15.22
CA ILE A 368 -4.57 11.05 -16.10
C ILE A 368 -6.06 11.10 -15.72
N ILE A 369 -6.35 10.95 -14.43
CA ILE A 369 -7.71 10.97 -13.90
C ILE A 369 -8.38 12.33 -14.15
N SER A 370 -7.64 13.43 -13.98
CA SER A 370 -8.17 14.78 -14.21
C SER A 370 -8.48 15.02 -15.69
N LYS A 371 -7.59 14.61 -16.60
CA LYS A 371 -7.83 14.71 -18.05
C LYS A 371 -9.01 13.85 -18.48
N LEU A 372 -9.17 12.65 -17.91
CA LEU A 372 -10.35 11.83 -18.14
C LEU A 372 -11.62 12.56 -17.67
N ALA A 373 -11.62 13.10 -16.45
CA ALA A 373 -12.76 13.85 -15.91
C ALA A 373 -13.13 15.07 -16.77
N GLU A 374 -12.16 15.76 -17.37
CA GLU A 374 -12.39 16.86 -18.31
C GLU A 374 -13.12 16.40 -19.58
N LYS A 375 -12.76 15.23 -20.12
CA LYS A 375 -13.45 14.60 -21.26
C LYS A 375 -14.85 14.10 -20.92
N MET A 376 -15.18 13.97 -19.63
CA MET A 376 -16.49 13.52 -19.18
C MET A 376 -17.49 14.65 -19.00
N ARG A 377 -17.04 15.91 -19.08
CA ARG A 377 -17.93 17.09 -19.09
C ARG A 377 -18.88 17.10 -20.28
#